data_AF-A0A5C4N4K4-F1
#
_entry.id   AF-A0A5C4N4K4-F1
#
_cell.length_a   1.000
_cell.length_b   1.000
_cell.length_c   1.000
_cell.angle_alpha   90.00
_cell.angle_beta   90.00
_cell.angle_gamma   90.00
#
_symmetry.space_group_name_H-M   'P 1'
#
loop_
_entity.id
_entity.type
_entity.pdbx_description
1 polymer ?
#
loop_
_entity_poly.entity_id
_entity_poly.type
_entity_poly.pdbx_seq_one_letter_code
_entity_poly.pdbx_strand_id
1 'polypeptide(L)'
;MGFLRVLLFVLLILLVLYFILSVWLRLREKRRMREEWEAGDRLVERDIFVEVGMADYDRSLRRRLLWLVVIGPMAGLLLLLYLLNVS
;
A
#
# COMPACT_ATOMS: atom_id res chain seq x y z
N MET A 1 -10.60 -16.17 28.54
CA MET A 1 -9.52 -15.17 28.61
C MET A 1 -8.37 -15.59 27.70
N GLY A 2 -8.36 -15.13 26.43
CA GLY A 2 -7.38 -15.54 25.40
C GLY A 2 -7.51 -14.79 24.07
N PHE A 3 -8.62 -14.08 23.85
CA PHE A 3 -8.94 -13.39 22.60
C PHE A 3 -8.01 -12.22 22.26
N LEU A 4 -7.41 -11.56 23.25
CA LEU A 4 -6.52 -10.41 23.02
C LEU A 4 -5.26 -10.80 22.21
N ARG A 5 -4.76 -12.04 22.40
CA ARG A 5 -3.55 -12.52 21.71
C ARG A 5 -3.82 -12.83 20.24
N VAL A 6 -4.99 -13.39 19.95
CA VAL A 6 -5.45 -13.67 18.58
C VAL A 6 -5.69 -12.36 17.82
N LEU A 7 -6.29 -11.37 18.48
CA LEU A 7 -6.47 -10.05 17.89
C LEU A 7 -5.16 -9.43 17.45
N LEU A 8 -4.16 -9.37 18.34
CA LEU A 8 -2.88 -8.75 18.03
C LEU A 8 -2.21 -9.46 16.85
N PHE A 9 -2.37 -10.78 16.75
CA PHE A 9 -1.90 -11.56 15.60
C PHE A 9 -2.63 -11.20 14.30
N VAL A 10 -3.97 -11.09 14.33
CA VAL A 10 -4.77 -10.72 13.15
C VAL A 10 -4.46 -9.29 12.70
N LEU A 11 -4.33 -8.35 13.64
CA LEU A 11 -3.94 -6.97 13.37
C LEU A 11 -2.56 -6.90 12.69
N LEU A 12 -1.60 -7.67 13.21
CA LEU A 12 -0.25 -7.75 12.66
C LEU A 12 -0.26 -8.35 11.24
N ILE A 13 -1.01 -9.43 11.02
CA ILE A 13 -1.16 -10.05 9.70
C ILE A 13 -1.75 -9.04 8.71
N LEU A 14 -2.82 -8.33 9.08
CA LEU A 14 -3.44 -7.31 8.23
C LEU A 14 -2.46 -6.19 7.87
N LEU A 15 -1.66 -5.71 8.83
CA LEU A 15 -0.64 -4.69 8.59
C LEU A 15 0.39 -5.17 7.57
N VAL A 16 0.87 -6.41 7.70
CA VAL A 16 1.86 -7.00 6.80
C VAL A 16 1.28 -7.21 5.40
N LEU A 17 0.09 -7.81 5.29
CA LEU A 17 -0.58 -8.04 4.01
C LEU A 17 -0.85 -6.73 3.27
N TYR A 18 -1.30 -5.72 4.01
CA TYR A 18 -1.51 -4.38 3.50
C TYR A 18 -0.20 -3.73 3.00
N PHE A 19 0.88 -3.83 3.78
CA PHE A 19 2.19 -3.32 3.39
C PHE A 19 2.71 -3.98 2.10
N ILE A 20 2.57 -5.30 1.99
CA ILE A 20 2.94 -6.05 0.79
C ILE A 20 2.14 -5.57 -0.42
N LEU A 21 0.82 -5.43 -0.30
CA LEU A 21 -0.04 -4.99 -1.39
C LEU A 21 0.31 -3.57 -1.86
N SER A 22 0.57 -2.67 -0.90
CA SER A 22 1.03 -1.30 -1.15
C SER A 22 2.32 -1.27 -1.97
N VAL A 23 3.33 -2.05 -1.58
CA VAL A 23 4.61 -2.12 -2.28
C VAL A 23 4.44 -2.77 -3.65
N TRP A 24 3.61 -3.80 -3.77
CA TRP A 24 3.36 -4.49 -5.02
C TRP A 24 2.74 -3.58 -6.09
N LEU A 25 1.73 -2.79 -5.71
CA LEU A 25 1.12 -1.80 -6.61
C LEU A 25 2.16 -0.78 -7.11
N ARG A 26 3.03 -0.30 -6.21
CA ARG A 26 4.08 0.67 -6.54
C ARG A 26 5.13 0.07 -7.48
N LEU A 27 5.53 -1.18 -7.26
CA LEU A 27 6.49 -1.87 -8.12
C LEU A 27 5.92 -2.17 -9.50
N ARG A 28 4.62 -2.50 -9.59
CA ARG A 28 3.94 -2.79 -10.84
C ARG A 28 3.77 -1.52 -11.70
N GLU A 29 3.41 -0.39 -11.09
CA GLU A 29 3.30 0.87 -11.83
C GLU A 29 4.66 1.31 -12.40
N LYS A 30 5.74 1.15 -11.63
CA LYS A 30 7.12 1.42 -12.10
C LYS A 30 7.53 0.52 -13.27
N ARG A 31 7.00 -0.71 -13.35
CA ARG A 31 7.23 -1.59 -14.52
C ARG A 31 6.42 -1.14 -15.72
N ARG A 32 5.13 -0.82 -15.51
CA ARG A 32 4.24 -0.29 -16.55
C ARG A 32 4.82 0.97 -17.20
N MET A 33 5.30 1.93 -16.41
CA MET A 33 5.93 3.16 -16.93
C MET A 33 7.18 2.89 -17.77
N ARG A 34 7.92 1.81 -17.47
CA ARG A 34 9.07 1.38 -18.30
C ARG A 34 8.62 0.78 -19.62
N GLU A 35 7.61 -0.08 -19.60
CA GLU A 35 7.02 -0.67 -20.80
C GLU A 35 6.40 0.41 -21.70
N GLU A 36 5.72 1.41 -21.12
CA GLU A 36 5.18 2.56 -21.85
C GLU A 36 6.29 3.42 -22.49
N TRP A 37 7.43 3.59 -21.81
CA TRP A 37 8.59 4.27 -22.39
C TRP A 37 9.25 3.48 -23.53
N GLU A 38 9.33 2.15 -23.41
CA GLU A 38 9.86 1.27 -24.48
C GLU A 38 8.97 1.24 -25.72
N ALA A 39 7.65 1.36 -25.55
CA ALA A 39 6.67 1.37 -26.64
C ALA A 39 6.48 2.75 -27.30
N GLY A 40 6.89 3.84 -26.64
CA GLY A 40 6.67 5.22 -27.07
C GLY A 40 7.85 5.87 -27.77
N ASP A 41 7.67 7.13 -28.12
CA ASP A 41 8.71 7.95 -28.75
C ASP A 41 9.79 8.28 -27.69
N ARG A 42 11.03 7.85 -27.95
CA ARG A 42 12.17 7.92 -27.01
C ARG A 42 12.76 9.34 -26.90
N LEU A 43 11.91 10.31 -26.58
CA LEU A 43 12.23 11.74 -26.51
C LEU A 43 13.07 12.12 -25.29
N VAL A 44 13.10 11.26 -24.26
CA VAL A 44 13.81 11.51 -22.99
C VAL A 44 14.45 10.20 -22.50
N GLU A 45 15.57 10.27 -21.80
CA GLU A 45 16.22 9.11 -21.19
C GLU A 45 15.26 8.33 -20.28
N ARG A 46 15.28 6.99 -20.37
CA ARG A 46 14.36 6.08 -19.67
C ARG A 46 14.28 6.37 -18.17
N ASP A 47 15.44 6.55 -17.55
CA ASP A 47 15.51 6.69 -16.11
C ASP A 47 14.95 8.04 -15.65
N ILE A 48 15.16 9.11 -16.44
CA ILE A 48 14.55 10.44 -16.20
C ILE A 48 13.03 10.37 -16.34
N PHE A 49 12.50 9.70 -17.38
CA PHE A 49 11.05 9.56 -17.58
C PHE A 49 10.38 8.78 -16.43
N VAL A 50 11.00 7.68 -16.01
CA VAL A 50 10.50 6.85 -14.91
C VAL A 50 10.64 7.58 -13.58
N GLU A 51 11.70 8.34 -13.35
CA GLU A 51 11.94 9.06 -12.09
C GLU A 51 11.01 10.26 -11.94
N VAL A 52 10.78 11.05 -13.00
CA VAL A 52 9.82 12.16 -13.00
C VAL A 52 8.38 11.63 -12.87
N GLY A 53 8.02 10.58 -13.61
CA GLY A 53 6.70 9.93 -13.50
C GLY A 53 6.47 9.33 -12.12
N MET A 54 7.48 8.65 -11.55
CA MET A 54 7.40 8.12 -10.19
C MET A 54 7.40 9.22 -9.13
N ALA A 55 8.04 10.37 -9.34
CA ALA A 55 8.04 11.46 -8.37
C ALA A 55 6.63 12.05 -8.19
N ASP A 56 5.89 12.20 -9.28
CA ASP A 56 4.50 12.67 -9.26
C ASP A 56 3.55 11.60 -8.70
N TYR A 57 3.77 10.33 -9.08
CA TYR A 57 3.06 9.18 -8.52
C TYR A 57 3.30 9.07 -7.00
N ASP A 58 4.55 9.21 -6.54
CA ASP A 58 4.96 9.17 -5.13
C ASP A 58 4.39 10.29 -4.29
N ARG A 59 4.02 11.43 -4.89
CA ARG A 59 3.39 12.54 -4.18
C ARG A 59 1.97 12.17 -3.75
N SER A 60 1.21 11.53 -4.66
CA SER A 60 -0.12 10.99 -4.34
C SER A 60 -0.03 9.74 -3.44
N LEU A 61 0.99 8.92 -3.65
CA LEU A 61 1.22 7.68 -2.92
C LEU A 61 1.65 7.92 -1.48
N ARG A 62 2.53 8.89 -1.19
CA ARG A 62 2.90 9.24 0.19
C ARG A 62 1.68 9.64 1.02
N ARG A 63 0.76 10.40 0.40
CA ARG A 63 -0.49 10.79 1.04
C ARG A 63 -1.41 9.58 1.25
N ARG A 64 -1.58 8.72 0.25
CA ARG A 64 -2.35 7.46 0.40
C ARG A 64 -1.73 6.50 1.42
N LEU A 65 -0.41 6.43 1.49
CA LEU A 65 0.32 5.56 2.41
C LEU A 65 0.12 6.01 3.86
N LEU A 66 0.15 7.32 4.11
CA LEU A 66 -0.20 7.89 5.41
C LEU A 66 -1.65 7.58 5.82
N TRP A 67 -2.60 7.79 4.91
CA TRP A 67 -4.01 7.45 5.17
C TRP A 67 -4.21 5.97 5.50
N LEU A 68 -3.47 5.10 4.84
CA LEU A 68 -3.60 3.66 5.03
C LEU A 68 -2.90 3.12 6.28
N VAL A 69 -1.79 3.75 6.71
CA VAL A 69 -1.20 3.52 8.04
C VAL A 69 -2.15 3.92 9.16
N VAL A 70 -3.08 4.85 8.92
CA VAL A 70 -4.10 5.27 9.88
C VAL A 70 -5.37 4.41 9.81
N ILE A 71 -5.83 4.06 8.60
CA ILE A 71 -7.07 3.30 8.39
C ILE A 71 -6.89 1.82 8.79
N GLY A 72 -5.75 1.20 8.48
CA GLY A 72 -5.45 -0.18 8.86
C GLY A 72 -5.66 -0.49 10.35
N PRO A 73 -5.02 0.25 11.27
CA PRO A 73 -5.20 0.04 12.70
C PRO A 73 -6.63 0.37 13.18
N MET A 74 -7.30 1.38 12.62
CA MET A 74 -8.71 1.68 12.95
C MET A 74 -9.66 0.56 12.52
N ALA A 75 -9.49 0.00 11.32
CA ALA A 75 -10.30 -1.09 10.81
C ALA A 75 -10.13 -2.37 11.66
N GLY A 76 -8.89 -2.67 12.07
CA GLY A 76 -8.63 -3.77 13.00
C GLY A 76 -9.24 -3.56 14.38
N LEU A 77 -9.25 -2.33 14.88
CA LEU A 77 -9.90 -1.97 16.14
C LEU A 77 -11.43 -2.15 16.07
N LEU A 78 -12.05 -1.68 14.98
CA LEU A 78 -13.49 -1.84 14.72
C LEU A 78 -13.87 -3.32 14.59
N LEU A 79 -13.04 -4.11 13.90
CA LEU A 79 -13.26 -5.54 13.74
C LEU A 79 -13.18 -6.29 15.08
N LEU A 80 -12.24 -5.92 15.96
CA LEU A 80 -12.19 -6.44 17.33
C LEU A 80 -13.48 -6.14 18.07
N LEU A 81 -13.88 -4.86 18.10
CA LEU A 81 -15.06 -4.42 18.83
C LEU A 81 -16.30 -5.17 18.33
N TYR A 82 -16.43 -5.36 17.02
CA TYR A 82 -17.50 -6.16 16.44
C TYR A 82 -17.48 -7.62 16.93
N LEU A 83 -16.34 -8.29 16.89
CA LEU A 83 -16.21 -9.69 17.32
C LEU A 83 -16.48 -9.87 18.82
N LEU A 84 -16.05 -8.92 19.65
CA LEU A 84 -16.29 -8.95 21.10
C LEU A 84 -17.71 -8.54 21.49
N ASN A 85 -18.36 -7.66 20.73
CA ASN A 85 -19.72 -7.17 20.99
C ASN A 85 -20.82 -8.12 20.48
N VAL A 86 -20.49 -9.03 19.55
CA VAL A 86 -21.40 -10.10 19.10
C VAL A 86 -21.36 -11.32 20.04
N SER A 87 -20.59 -11.25 21.14
CA SER A 87 -20.55 -12.27 22.21
C SER A 87 -21.36 -11.84 23.43
#